data_AF-A0A4W5JUN4-F1
#
_entry.id   AF-A0A4W5JUN4-F1
#
_cell.length_a   1.000
_cell.length_b   1.000
_cell.length_c   1.000
_cell.angle_alpha   90.00
_cell.angle_beta   90.00
_cell.angle_gamma   90.00
#
_symmetry.space_group_name_H-M   'P 1'
#
loop_
_entity.id
_entity.type
_entity.pdbx_description
1 polymer ?
#
loop_
_entity_poly.entity_id
_entity_poly.type
_entity_poly.pdbx_seq_one_letter_code
_entity_poly.pdbx_strand_id
1 'polypeptide(L)' 'MAGETSHDISDYDFNYDYPLLRRGGLIFAAVFFLLGIAIIFSKKLSCWKGHAKPVNTAEP' A
#
# COMPACT_ATOMS: atom_id res chain seq x y z
N MET A 1 53.75 -2.99 -11.89
CA MET A 1 52.87 -4.17 -11.87
C MET A 1 51.60 -3.75 -11.17
N ALA A 2 50.54 -3.48 -11.95
CA ALA A 2 49.22 -3.11 -11.46
C ALA A 2 48.43 -4.41 -11.30
N GLY A 3 48.20 -4.83 -10.05
CA GLY A 3 47.59 -6.12 -9.76
C GLY A 3 46.89 -6.17 -8.41
N GLU A 4 46.44 -5.02 -7.89
CA GLU A 4 45.66 -4.94 -6.64
C GLU A 4 44.45 -4.03 -6.87
N THR A 5 43.43 -4.54 -7.58
CA THR A 5 42.11 -3.90 -7.71
C THR A 5 40.98 -4.94 -7.78
N SER A 6 41.15 -6.13 -7.18
CA SER A 6 40.15 -7.20 -7.28
C SER A 6 39.70 -7.76 -5.93
N HIS A 7 40.43 -7.51 -4.84
CA HIS A 7 40.04 -7.97 -3.50
C HIS A 7 39.22 -6.91 -2.73
N ASP A 8 39.47 -5.62 -2.97
CA ASP A 8 38.70 -4.56 -2.29
C ASP A 8 37.29 -4.34 -2.87
N ILE A 9 36.98 -4.90 -4.05
CA ILE A 9 35.64 -4.74 -4.67
C ILE A 9 34.63 -5.71 -4.04
N SER A 10 35.08 -6.87 -3.53
CA SER A 10 34.16 -7.88 -2.99
C SER A 10 33.56 -7.51 -1.63
N ASP A 11 34.27 -6.79 -0.77
CA ASP A 11 33.77 -6.46 0.57
C ASP A 11 32.69 -5.36 0.56
N TYR A 12 32.59 -4.58 -0.53
CA TYR A 12 31.51 -3.59 -0.73
C TYR A 12 30.25 -4.19 -1.39
N ASP A 13 30.37 -5.33 -2.08
CA ASP A 13 29.25 -5.97 -2.78
C ASP A 13 28.22 -6.62 -1.84
N PHE A 14 28.63 -6.91 -0.58
CA PHE A 14 27.76 -7.54 0.43
C PHE A 14 27.07 -6.56 1.38
N ASN A 15 27.25 -5.24 1.24
CA ASN A 15 26.60 -4.24 2.08
C ASN A 15 25.31 -3.73 1.43
N TYR A 16 24.19 -4.38 1.77
CA TYR A 16 22.88 -3.99 1.26
C TYR A 16 22.20 -2.97 2.18
N ASP A 17 21.61 -1.92 1.60
CA ASP A 17 20.93 -0.84 2.34
C ASP A 17 19.56 -1.27 2.90
N TYR A 18 19.57 -2.21 3.84
CA TYR A 18 18.40 -2.59 4.64
C TYR A 18 17.69 -1.42 5.34
N PRO A 19 18.37 -0.35 5.79
CA PRO A 19 17.68 0.80 6.36
C PRO A 19 16.70 1.46 5.39
N LEU A 20 16.97 1.43 4.09
CA LEU A 20 16.06 1.92 3.05
C LEU A 20 14.88 0.97 2.85
N LEU A 21 15.16 -0.32 2.65
CA LEU A 21 14.10 -1.33 2.46
C LEU A 21 13.16 -1.42 3.66
N ARG A 22 13.70 -1.34 4.88
CA ARG A 22 12.90 -1.36 6.10
C ARG A 22 11.97 -0.15 6.18
N ARG A 23 12.49 1.05 5.92
CA ARG A 23 11.68 2.29 5.92
C ARG A 23 10.62 2.25 4.82
N GLY A 24 10.98 1.81 3.62
CA GLY A 24 10.04 1.62 2.51
C GLY A 24 8.93 0.62 2.86
N GLY A 25 9.29 -0.52 3.44
CA GLY A 25 8.35 -1.55 3.88
C GLY A 25 7.37 -1.07 4.96
N LEU A 26 7.85 -0.28 5.93
CA LEU A 26 6.99 0.31 6.97
C LEU A 26 5.98 1.30 6.39
N ILE A 27 6.41 2.16 5.45
CA ILE A 27 5.52 3.12 4.77
C ILE A 27 4.48 2.35 3.94
N PHE A 28 4.92 1.37 3.15
CA PHE A 28 4.05 0.55 2.32
C PHE A 28 3.00 -0.20 3.16
N ALA A 29 3.43 -0.81 4.26
CA ALA A 29 2.55 -1.50 5.20
C ALA A 29 1.49 -0.55 5.79
N ALA A 30 1.89 0.67 6.21
CA ALA A 30 0.94 1.66 6.73
C ALA A 30 -0.09 2.09 5.68
N VAL A 31 0.34 2.36 4.44
CA VAL A 31 -0.55 2.76 3.34
C VAL A 31 -1.55 1.65 3.03
N PHE A 32 -1.10 0.41 2.89
CA PHE A 32 -1.97 -0.74 2.60
C PHE A 32 -2.92 -1.08 3.74
N PHE A 33 -2.48 -0.93 4.98
CA PHE A 33 -3.34 -1.11 6.13
C PHE A 33 -4.50 -0.09 6.13
N LEU A 34 -4.18 1.19 5.93
CA LEU A 34 -5.19 2.25 5.84
C LEU A 34 -6.11 2.07 4.62
N LEU A 35 -5.55 1.71 3.46
CA LEU A 35 -6.32 1.42 2.25
C LEU A 35 -7.28 0.23 2.45
N GLY A 36 -6.79 -0.86 3.04
CA GLY A 36 -7.60 -2.05 3.33
C GLY A 36 -8.77 -1.73 4.27
N ILE A 37 -8.51 -0.97 5.33
CA ILE A 37 -9.55 -0.47 6.23
C ILE A 37 -10.55 0.41 5.45
N ALA A 38 -10.06 1.41 4.72
CA ALA A 38 -10.91 2.34 3.97
C ALA A 38 -11.85 1.62 3.00
N ILE A 39 -11.37 0.60 2.28
CA ILE A 39 -12.19 -0.20 1.35
C ILE A 39 -13.30 -0.95 2.10
N ILE A 40 -12.98 -1.60 3.23
CA ILE A 40 -13.97 -2.33 4.04
C ILE A 40 -15.07 -1.39 4.54
N PHE A 41 -14.70 -0.23 5.08
CA PHE A 41 -15.65 0.77 5.57
C PHE A 41 -16.47 1.42 4.44
N SER A 42 -15.88 1.61 3.25
CA SER A 42 -16.58 2.17 2.08
C SER A 42 -17.73 1.27 1.61
N LYS A 43 -17.55 -0.06 1.65
CA LYS A 43 -18.60 -1.02 1.29
C LYS A 43 -19.72 -1.07 2.34
N LYS A 44 -19.39 -0.88 3.61
CA LYS A 44 -20.38 -0.87 4.72
C LYS A 44 -21.32 0.33 4.69
N LEU A 45 -20.93 1.44 4.04
CA LEU A 45 -21.73 2.66 3.93
C LEU A 45 -22.53 2.77 2.62
N SER A 46 -22.19 1.99 1.59
CA SER A 46 -22.88 1.99 0.29
C SER A 46 -24.29 1.39 0.34
N CYS A 47 -24.63 0.59 1.35
CA CYS A 47 -25.95 -0.06 1.44
C CYS A 47 -27.01 0.78 2.19
N TRP A 48 -26.68 1.95 2.75
CA TRP A 48 -27.68 2.80 3.42
C TRP A 48 -28.38 3.80 2.47
N LYS A 49 -27.77 4.14 1.32
CA LYS A 49 -28.32 5.15 0.40
C LYS A 49 -29.34 4.61 -0.61
N GLY A 50 -29.82 3.38 -0.42
CA GLY A 50 -30.75 2.69 -1.31
C GLY A 50 -32.17 2.57 -0.77
N HIS A 51 -32.72 3.61 -0.13
CA HIS A 51 -34.16 3.69 0.10
C HIS A 51 -34.76 4.94 -0.55
N ALA A 52 -34.44 5.19 -1.82
CA ALA A 52 -35.36 5.92 -2.68
C ALA A 52 -36.55 4.98 -2.95
N LYS A 53 -37.57 5.04 -2.08
CA LYS A 53 -38.89 4.49 -2.43
C LYS A 53 -39.32 5.20 -3.72
N PRO A 54 -39.75 4.49 -4.79
CA PRO A 54 -40.43 5.16 -5.88
C PRO A 54 -41.64 5.89 -5.29
N VAL A 55 -41.79 7.17 -5.60
CA VAL A 55 -43.02 7.90 -5.27
C VAL A 55 -44.14 7.14 -6.00
N ASN A 56 -45.02 6.50 -5.25
CA ASN A 56 -46.17 5.83 -5.85
C ASN A 56 -47.09 6.93 -6.33
N THR A 57 -47.02 7.28 -7.61
CA THR A 57 -48.09 8.01 -8.29
C THR A 57 -49.23 7.02 -8.53
N ALA A 58 -49.96 6.69 -7.46
CA ALA A 58 -51.37 6.34 -7.53
C ALA A 58 -52.09 7.65 -7.20
N GLU A 59 -52.59 8.39 -8.17
CA GLU A 59 -53.98 8.37 -8.69
C GLU A 59 -54.30 9.84 -9.07
N PRO A 60 -55.41 10.20 -9.76
CA PRO A 60 -56.52 9.42 -10.32
C PRO A 60 -56.59 9.38 -11.86
#